data_AF-A0A1G4IZE2-F1
#
_entry.id   AF-A0A1G4IZE2-F1
#
_cell.length_a   1.000
_cell.length_b   1.000
_cell.length_c   1.000
_cell.angle_alpha   90.00
_cell.angle_beta   90.00
_cell.angle_gamma   90.00
#
_symmetry.space_group_name_H-M   'P 1'
#
loop_
_entity.id
_entity.type
_entity.pdbx_description
1 polymer ?
#
loop_
_entity_poly.entity_id
_entity_poly.type
_entity_poly.pdbx_seq_one_letter_code
_entity_poly.pdbx_strand_id
1 'polypeptide(L)'
;MSSDICNLAMSEQNLIEFLSKGFLTNIISPTRFKDLISTLDEHLTEEQIEELYRGLRSNDEDALDAVGQRIRDCLVDSRSQTRKSVELNQLRHTVSVDDLVRSLYTAHQLLDGKIQHLDSTVQKHSAELKQLGKILRGNQVMESVKPPLERLKVLLEQAAAKRS
;
A
#
# COMPACT_ATOMS: atom_id res chain seq x y z
N MET A 1 14.50 6.02 19.47
CA MET A 1 15.09 7.22 18.82
C MET A 1 16.56 7.44 19.17
N SER A 2 17.06 7.10 20.38
CA SER A 2 18.49 7.30 20.72
C SER A 2 19.45 6.26 20.12
N SER A 3 18.96 5.06 19.76
CA SER A 3 19.79 3.97 19.22
C SER A 3 20.23 4.19 17.77
N ASP A 4 19.36 4.79 16.94
CA ASP A 4 19.64 4.95 15.51
C ASP A 4 20.65 6.06 15.25
N ILE A 5 20.65 7.12 16.07
CA ILE A 5 21.65 8.20 16.04
C ILE A 5 23.03 7.67 16.44
N CYS A 6 23.08 6.74 17.40
CA CYS A 6 24.33 6.13 17.85
C CYS A 6 24.93 5.21 16.77
N ASN A 7 24.11 4.36 16.14
CA ASN A 7 24.54 3.52 15.01
C ASN A 7 24.94 4.37 13.78
N LEU A 8 24.31 5.54 13.61
CA LEU A 8 24.63 6.51 12.57
C LEU A 8 26.06 7.01 12.68
N ALA A 9 26.38 7.57 13.85
CA ALA A 9 27.69 8.10 14.16
C ALA A 9 28.74 7.00 14.00
N MET A 10 28.45 5.76 14.43
CA MET A 10 29.37 4.65 14.26
C MET A 10 29.64 4.29 12.80
N SER A 11 28.63 4.27 11.92
CA SER A 11 28.84 3.95 10.50
C SER A 11 29.67 5.01 9.75
N GLU A 12 29.44 6.29 10.04
CA GLU A 12 30.18 7.41 9.47
C GLU A 12 31.62 7.43 10.01
N GLN A 13 31.77 7.30 11.33
CA GLN A 13 33.06 7.28 12.01
C GLN A 13 33.93 6.12 11.49
N ASN A 14 33.35 4.93 11.28
CA ASN A 14 34.07 3.77 10.76
C ASN A 14 34.61 4.00 9.35
N LEU A 15 33.84 4.66 8.46
CA LEU A 15 34.28 4.96 7.11
C LEU A 15 35.37 6.03 7.10
N ILE A 16 35.21 7.07 7.91
CA ILE A 16 36.21 8.14 8.04
C ILE A 16 37.51 7.57 8.63
N GLU A 17 37.43 6.72 9.66
CA GLU A 17 38.60 6.06 10.26
C GLU A 17 39.27 5.08 9.29
N PHE A 18 38.49 4.37 8.48
CA PHE A 18 39.05 3.48 7.47
C PHE A 18 39.81 4.27 6.40
N LEU A 19 39.23 5.37 5.92
CA LEU A 19 39.85 6.21 4.89
C LEU A 19 41.04 6.99 5.44
N SER A 20 41.01 7.38 6.72
CA SER A 20 42.12 8.09 7.35
C SER A 20 43.40 7.26 7.31
N LYS A 21 43.30 5.94 7.49
CA LYS A 21 44.44 5.00 7.42
C LYS A 21 45.10 4.94 6.03
N GLY A 22 44.44 5.42 4.97
CA GLY A 22 44.97 5.47 3.62
C GLY A 22 45.84 6.69 3.29
N PHE A 23 45.88 7.70 4.16
CA PHE A 23 46.66 8.91 3.91
C PHE A 23 48.17 8.71 4.12
N LEU A 24 48.96 9.46 3.35
CA LEU A 24 50.41 9.31 3.33
C LEU A 24 51.03 9.63 4.67
N THR A 25 50.50 10.63 5.38
CA THR A 25 50.97 10.99 6.73
C THR A 25 50.67 9.93 7.80
N ASN A 26 49.68 9.06 7.58
CA ASN A 26 49.43 7.90 8.45
C ASN A 26 50.29 6.68 8.12
N ILE A 27 50.82 6.60 6.90
CA ILE A 27 51.68 5.49 6.43
C ILE A 27 53.16 5.82 6.66
N ILE A 28 53.55 7.09 6.52
CA ILE A 28 54.93 7.55 6.58
C ILE A 28 55.09 8.50 7.76
N SER A 29 55.84 8.07 8.77
CA SER A 29 56.21 8.92 9.90
C SER A 29 57.10 10.09 9.43
N PRO A 30 57.13 11.21 10.17
CA PRO A 30 57.96 12.37 9.83
C PRO A 30 59.44 11.98 9.65
N THR A 31 59.94 11.08 10.50
CA THR A 31 61.31 10.55 10.45
C THR A 31 61.58 9.79 9.16
N ARG A 32 60.68 8.89 8.77
CA ARG A 32 60.82 8.09 7.54
C ARG A 32 60.68 8.94 6.29
N PHE A 33 59.82 9.96 6.34
CA PHE A 33 59.69 10.94 5.26
C PHE A 33 60.98 11.73 5.08
N LYS A 34 61.59 12.19 6.18
CA LYS A 34 62.87 12.88 6.17
C LYS A 34 63.99 12.00 5.57
N ASP A 35 64.08 10.74 5.97
CA ASP A 35 65.06 9.81 5.42
C ASP A 35 64.88 9.61 3.90
N LEU A 36 63.64 9.47 3.43
CA LEU A 36 63.30 9.33 2.00
C LEU A 36 63.70 10.57 1.20
N ILE A 37 63.34 11.77 1.67
CA ILE A 37 63.66 13.02 0.97
C ILE A 37 65.18 13.26 0.96
N SER A 38 65.86 12.98 2.07
CA SER A 38 67.31 13.15 2.18
C SER A 38 68.09 12.23 1.24
N THR A 39 67.53 11.06 0.88
CA THR A 39 68.10 10.18 -0.16
C THR A 39 67.84 10.62 -1.60
N LEU A 40 66.84 11.48 -1.82
CA LEU A 40 66.42 11.96 -3.14
C LEU A 40 67.05 13.30 -3.50
N ASP A 41 67.28 14.16 -2.53
CA ASP A 41 67.85 15.49 -2.73
C ASP A 41 68.68 15.94 -1.51
N GLU A 42 70.01 15.91 -1.64
CA GLU A 42 70.95 16.32 -0.58
C GLU A 42 70.92 17.84 -0.30
N HIS A 43 70.25 18.64 -1.14
CA HIS A 43 70.32 20.10 -1.08
C HIS A 43 69.18 20.73 -0.25
N LEU A 44 68.19 19.93 0.15
CA LEU A 44 67.09 20.38 1.00
C LEU A 44 67.55 20.50 2.46
N THR A 45 67.31 21.67 3.05
CA THR A 45 67.54 21.88 4.48
C THR A 45 66.49 21.16 5.32
N GLU A 46 66.85 20.82 6.56
CA GLU A 46 65.94 20.13 7.48
C GLU A 46 64.63 20.89 7.71
N GLU A 47 64.70 22.23 7.80
CA GLU A 47 63.53 23.11 7.94
C GLU A 47 62.59 23.02 6.73
N GLN A 48 63.13 22.94 5.50
CA GLN A 48 62.32 22.80 4.29
C GLN A 48 61.63 21.43 4.21
N ILE A 49 62.28 20.38 4.69
CA ILE A 49 61.69 19.03 4.74
C ILE A 49 60.55 18.97 5.76
N GLU A 50 60.72 19.61 6.93
CA GLU A 50 59.65 19.73 7.92
C GLU A 50 58.46 20.54 7.40
N GLU A 51 58.72 21.62 6.68
CA GLU A 51 57.67 22.46 6.08
C GLU A 51 56.90 21.70 4.98
N LEU A 52 57.59 20.93 4.14
CA LEU A 52 56.98 20.03 3.17
C LEU A 52 56.08 18.97 3.83
N TYR A 53 56.55 18.33 4.90
CA TYR A 53 55.76 17.33 5.62
C TYR A 53 54.53 17.96 6.29
N ARG A 54 54.67 19.18 6.83
CA ARG A 54 53.55 19.94 7.41
C ARG A 54 52.51 20.30 6.35
N GLY A 55 52.96 20.72 5.16
CA GLY A 55 52.08 20.97 4.02
C GLY A 55 51.35 19.71 3.56
N LEU A 56 52.04 18.57 3.49
CA LEU A 56 51.43 17.28 3.19
C LEU A 56 50.36 16.89 4.22
N ARG A 57 50.65 17.10 5.51
CA ARG A 57 49.69 16.84 6.58
C ARG A 57 48.45 17.73 6.50
N SER A 58 48.63 19.01 6.24
CA SER A 58 47.50 19.94 6.05
C SER A 58 46.62 19.50 4.88
N ASN A 59 47.23 19.10 3.76
CA ASN A 59 46.48 18.60 2.60
C ASN A 59 45.72 17.31 2.90
N ASP A 60 46.33 16.39 3.66
CA ASP A 60 45.66 15.15 4.10
C ASP A 60 44.48 15.46 5.04
N GLU A 61 44.62 16.43 5.96
CA GLU A 61 43.55 16.89 6.86
C GLU A 61 42.39 17.54 6.08
N ASP A 62 42.69 18.45 5.14
CA ASP A 62 41.67 19.09 4.28
C ASP A 62 40.93 18.06 3.41
N ALA A 63 41.66 17.08 2.86
CA ALA A 63 41.07 15.99 2.09
C ALA A 63 40.17 15.11 2.95
N LEU A 64 40.57 14.82 4.19
CA LEU A 64 39.78 14.03 5.13
C LEU A 64 38.48 14.75 5.50
N ASP A 65 38.52 16.06 5.73
CA ASP A 65 37.33 16.87 6.00
C ASP A 65 36.37 16.90 4.81
N ALA A 66 36.90 17.11 3.59
CA ALA A 66 36.10 17.10 2.37
C ALA A 66 35.44 15.74 2.12
N VAL A 67 36.18 14.65 2.33
CA VAL A 67 35.66 13.28 2.23
C VAL A 67 34.63 12.99 3.31
N GLY A 68 34.88 13.40 4.55
CA GLY A 68 33.95 13.26 5.67
C GLY A 68 32.62 13.95 5.38
N GLN A 69 32.65 15.16 4.83
CA GLN A 69 31.44 15.87 4.42
C GLN A 69 30.70 15.13 3.30
N ARG A 70 31.40 14.64 2.28
CA ARG A 70 30.77 13.86 1.19
C ARG A 70 30.13 12.56 1.69
N ILE A 71 30.75 11.89 2.66
CA ILE A 71 30.19 10.68 3.27
C ILE A 71 28.92 11.02 4.04
N ARG A 72 28.93 12.11 4.83
CA ARG A 72 27.73 12.60 5.51
C ARG A 72 26.59 12.85 4.54
N ASP A 73 26.85 13.65 3.52
CA ASP A 73 25.83 14.05 2.53
C ASP A 73 25.26 12.81 1.83
N CYS A 74 26.13 11.89 1.39
CA CYS A 74 25.72 10.64 0.76
C CYS A 74 24.87 9.75 1.69
N LEU A 75 25.24 9.63 2.97
CA LEU A 75 24.48 8.85 3.94
C LEU A 75 23.13 9.49 4.26
N VAL A 76 23.05 10.81 4.34
CA VAL A 76 21.80 11.55 4.53
C VAL A 76 20.87 11.33 3.33
N ASP A 77 21.39 11.46 2.12
CA ASP A 77 20.63 11.28 0.88
C ASP A 77 20.11 9.85 0.72
N SER A 78 21.00 8.86 0.89
CA SER A 78 20.66 7.44 0.81
C SER A 78 19.55 7.06 1.80
N ARG A 79 19.58 7.62 3.01
CA ARG A 79 18.53 7.39 4.02
C ARG A 79 17.24 8.09 3.67
N SER A 80 17.29 9.34 3.21
CA SER A 80 16.09 10.07 2.76
C SER A 80 15.38 9.29 1.65
N GLN A 81 16.14 8.78 0.69
CA GLN A 81 15.61 7.95 -0.38
C GLN A 81 15.05 6.60 0.13
N THR A 82 15.77 5.93 1.01
CA THR A 82 15.32 4.67 1.62
C THR A 82 14.03 4.87 2.41
N ARG A 83 13.94 5.93 3.21
CA ARG A 83 12.75 6.29 3.99
C ARG A 83 11.55 6.53 3.09
N LYS A 84 11.71 7.34 2.04
CA LYS A 84 10.65 7.59 1.05
C LYS A 84 10.20 6.29 0.38
N SER A 85 11.12 5.40 0.04
CA SER A 85 10.81 4.09 -0.54
C SER A 85 9.99 3.22 0.42
N VAL A 86 10.37 3.17 1.69
CA VAL A 86 9.62 2.43 2.72
C VAL A 86 8.23 3.04 2.94
N GLU A 87 8.12 4.36 3.06
CA GLU A 87 6.84 5.05 3.21
C GLU A 87 5.92 4.78 2.01
N LEU A 88 6.43 4.88 0.78
CA LEU A 88 5.68 4.57 -0.43
C LEU A 88 5.23 3.11 -0.49
N ASN A 89 6.10 2.17 -0.12
CA ASN A 89 5.73 0.76 -0.06
C ASN A 89 4.66 0.50 1.00
N GLN A 90 4.77 1.11 2.19
CA GLN A 90 3.76 1.00 3.22
C GLN A 90 2.42 1.57 2.74
N LEU A 91 2.41 2.75 2.13
CA LEU A 91 1.21 3.37 1.56
C LEU A 91 0.59 2.51 0.45
N ARG A 92 1.40 1.90 -0.41
CA ARG A 92 0.91 0.99 -1.46
C ARG A 92 0.18 -0.23 -0.88
N HIS A 93 0.62 -0.72 0.28
CA HIS A 93 0.05 -1.89 0.94
C HIS A 93 -1.00 -1.54 1.99
N THR A 94 -1.24 -0.26 2.28
CA THR A 94 -2.30 0.18 3.17
C THR A 94 -3.46 0.74 2.35
N VAL A 95 -4.64 0.13 2.53
CA VAL A 95 -5.87 0.67 1.96
C VAL A 95 -6.30 1.84 2.84
N SER A 96 -6.46 3.03 2.24
CA SER A 96 -7.00 4.17 2.95
C SER A 96 -8.44 3.88 3.40
N VAL A 97 -8.80 4.35 4.60
CA VAL A 97 -10.19 4.30 5.07
C VAL A 97 -11.11 5.00 4.07
N ASP A 98 -10.65 6.08 3.43
CA ASP A 98 -11.44 6.78 2.42
C ASP A 98 -11.71 5.90 1.18
N ASP A 99 -10.73 5.14 0.72
CA ASP A 99 -10.89 4.24 -0.43
C ASP A 99 -11.81 3.06 -0.08
N LEU A 100 -11.71 2.55 1.15
CA LEU A 100 -12.61 1.53 1.67
C LEU A 100 -14.05 2.06 1.76
N VAL A 101 -14.26 3.26 2.31
CA VAL A 101 -15.58 3.89 2.43
C VAL A 101 -16.20 4.14 1.06
N ARG A 102 -15.42 4.65 0.08
CA ARG A 102 -15.90 4.81 -1.30
C ARG A 102 -16.30 3.47 -1.93
N SER A 103 -15.51 2.42 -1.70
CA SER A 103 -15.81 1.08 -2.20
C SER A 103 -17.08 0.52 -1.57
N LEU A 104 -17.26 0.68 -0.26
CA LEU A 104 -18.46 0.27 0.46
C LEU A 104 -19.71 1.02 -0.02
N TYR A 105 -19.59 2.33 -0.24
CA TYR A 105 -20.69 3.13 -0.76
C TYR A 105 -21.08 2.70 -2.18
N THR A 106 -20.09 2.43 -3.04
CA THR A 106 -20.33 1.90 -4.39
C THR A 106 -21.00 0.52 -4.35
N ALA A 107 -20.55 -0.35 -3.46
CA ALA A 107 -21.16 -1.66 -3.25
C ALA A 107 -22.61 -1.55 -2.77
N HIS A 108 -22.87 -0.65 -1.82
CA HIS A 108 -24.23 -0.39 -1.32
C HIS A 108 -25.15 0.12 -2.44
N GLN A 109 -24.71 1.10 -3.24
CA GLN A 109 -25.49 1.60 -4.38
C GLN A 109 -25.82 0.49 -5.39
N LEU A 110 -24.86 -0.41 -5.66
CA LEU A 110 -25.07 -1.52 -6.57
C LEU A 110 -26.07 -2.55 -6.01
N LEU A 111 -25.98 -2.86 -4.71
CA LEU A 111 -26.93 -3.73 -4.02
C LEU A 111 -28.34 -3.13 -3.98
N ASP A 112 -28.47 -1.84 -3.65
CA ASP A 112 -29.75 -1.15 -3.64
C ASP A 112 -30.39 -1.15 -5.04
N GLY A 113 -29.62 -0.88 -6.09
CA GLY A 113 -30.11 -0.96 -7.46
C GLY A 113 -30.60 -2.37 -7.83
N LYS A 114 -29.92 -3.43 -7.37
CA LYS A 114 -30.36 -4.82 -7.56
C LYS A 114 -31.63 -5.15 -6.78
N ILE A 115 -31.76 -4.66 -5.55
CA ILE A 115 -32.96 -4.83 -4.72
C ILE A 115 -34.15 -4.13 -5.35
N GLN A 116 -33.99 -2.89 -5.81
CA GLN A 116 -35.06 -2.16 -6.50
C GLN A 116 -35.50 -2.88 -7.78
N HIS A 117 -34.55 -3.40 -8.56
CA HIS A 117 -34.88 -4.18 -9.75
C HIS A 117 -35.67 -5.45 -9.41
N LEU A 118 -35.25 -6.17 -8.35
CA LEU A 118 -35.96 -7.35 -7.88
C LEU A 118 -37.39 -7.00 -7.42
N ASP A 119 -37.54 -5.94 -6.63
CA ASP A 119 -38.85 -5.50 -6.15
C ASP A 119 -39.78 -5.12 -7.31
N SER A 120 -39.26 -4.37 -8.30
CA SER A 120 -40.02 -4.04 -9.51
C SER A 120 -40.49 -5.29 -10.29
N THR A 121 -39.66 -6.33 -10.33
CA THR A 121 -39.97 -7.60 -11.00
C THR A 121 -41.04 -8.38 -10.24
N VAL A 122 -40.94 -8.43 -8.91
CA VAL A 122 -41.94 -9.06 -8.03
C VAL A 122 -43.29 -8.35 -8.17
N GLN A 123 -43.30 -7.02 -8.14
CA GLN A 123 -44.53 -6.24 -8.31
C GLN A 123 -45.18 -6.49 -9.67
N LYS A 124 -44.39 -6.55 -10.75
CA LYS A 124 -44.88 -6.90 -12.09
C LYS A 124 -45.53 -8.27 -12.12
N HIS A 125 -44.86 -9.32 -11.64
CA HIS A 125 -45.42 -10.67 -11.61
C HIS A 125 -46.64 -10.77 -10.68
N SER A 126 -46.65 -10.05 -9.56
CA SER A 126 -47.82 -9.98 -8.68
C SER A 126 -49.03 -9.36 -9.40
N ALA A 127 -48.81 -8.31 -10.19
CA ALA A 127 -49.86 -7.69 -11.00
C ALA A 127 -50.37 -8.64 -12.09
N GLU A 128 -49.48 -9.33 -12.80
CA GLU A 128 -49.83 -10.35 -13.80
C GLU A 128 -50.66 -11.49 -13.19
N LEU A 129 -50.25 -12.01 -12.02
CA LEU A 129 -51.00 -13.03 -11.29
C LEU A 129 -52.38 -12.54 -10.83
N LYS A 130 -52.48 -11.30 -10.34
CA LYS A 130 -53.78 -10.69 -9.98
C LYS A 130 -54.68 -10.57 -11.21
N GLN A 131 -54.13 -10.17 -12.36
CA GLN A 131 -54.89 -10.06 -13.60
C GLN A 131 -55.36 -11.43 -14.10
N LEU A 132 -54.48 -12.44 -14.10
CA LEU A 132 -54.84 -13.81 -14.43
C LEU A 132 -55.94 -14.35 -13.50
N GLY A 133 -55.80 -14.10 -12.19
CA GLY A 133 -56.81 -14.47 -11.20
C GLY A 133 -58.15 -13.76 -11.41
N LYS A 134 -58.17 -12.53 -11.93
CA LYS A 134 -59.40 -11.83 -12.33
C LYS A 134 -60.02 -12.42 -13.60
N ILE A 135 -59.22 -12.81 -14.60
CA ILE A 135 -59.71 -13.46 -15.83
C ILE A 135 -60.34 -14.82 -15.49
N LEU A 136 -59.63 -15.64 -14.71
CA LEU A 136 -60.12 -16.96 -14.28
C LEU A 136 -61.40 -16.84 -13.44
N ARG A 137 -61.49 -15.87 -12.53
CA ARG A 137 -62.72 -15.61 -11.77
C ARG A 137 -63.82 -15.01 -12.62
N GLY A 138 -63.52 -14.11 -13.55
CA GLY A 138 -64.48 -13.52 -14.49
C GLY A 138 -65.13 -14.56 -15.40
N ASN A 139 -64.36 -15.55 -15.84
CA ASN A 139 -64.87 -16.73 -16.55
C ASN A 139 -65.67 -17.70 -15.66
N GLN A 140 -65.61 -17.55 -14.34
CA GLN A 140 -66.36 -18.35 -13.35
C GLN A 140 -67.63 -17.65 -12.83
N VAL A 141 -67.96 -16.44 -13.28
CA VAL A 141 -69.16 -15.74 -12.79
C VAL A 141 -70.42 -16.23 -13.52
N MET A 142 -71.12 -17.14 -12.82
CA MET A 142 -72.58 -17.24 -12.68
C MET A 142 -73.47 -18.00 -13.68
N GLU A 143 -72.96 -18.62 -14.75
CA GLU A 143 -73.80 -19.55 -15.53
C GLU A 143 -73.55 -21.03 -15.20
N SER A 144 -72.39 -21.40 -14.66
CA SER A 144 -72.01 -22.81 -14.50
C SER A 144 -72.48 -23.47 -13.20
N VAL A 145 -72.95 -22.71 -12.20
CA VAL A 145 -73.34 -23.29 -10.89
C VAL A 145 -74.84 -23.63 -10.81
N LYS A 146 -75.71 -22.95 -11.58
CA LYS A 146 -77.15 -23.27 -11.64
C LYS A 146 -77.44 -24.65 -12.26
N PRO A 147 -76.84 -25.05 -13.40
CA PRO A 147 -77.16 -26.32 -14.04
C PRO A 147 -76.79 -27.55 -13.18
N PRO A 148 -75.62 -27.63 -12.53
CA PRO A 148 -75.29 -28.74 -11.64
C PRO A 148 -76.17 -28.81 -10.40
N LEU A 149 -76.57 -27.68 -9.82
CA LEU A 149 -77.44 -27.63 -8.64
C LEU A 149 -78.87 -28.10 -8.94
N GLU A 150 -79.44 -27.66 -10.07
CA GLU A 150 -80.74 -28.16 -10.52
C GLU A 150 -80.68 -29.65 -10.87
N ARG A 151 -79.58 -30.11 -11.47
CA ARG A 151 -79.37 -31.55 -11.75
C ARG A 151 -79.24 -32.37 -10.46
N LEU A 152 -78.59 -31.83 -9.43
CA LEU A 152 -78.50 -32.43 -8.10
C LEU A 152 -79.86 -32.50 -7.39
N LYS A 153 -80.69 -31.45 -7.50
CA LYS A 153 -82.07 -31.46 -6.98
C LYS A 153 -82.91 -32.55 -7.64
N VAL A 154 -82.90 -32.64 -8.97
CA VAL A 154 -83.64 -33.68 -9.69
C VAL A 154 -83.18 -35.08 -9.29
N LEU A 155 -81.87 -35.28 -9.13
CA LEU A 155 -81.34 -36.58 -8.67
C LEU A 155 -81.73 -36.90 -7.22
N LEU A 156 -81.82 -35.89 -6.34
CA LEU A 156 -82.29 -36.07 -4.97
C LEU A 156 -83.79 -36.40 -4.92
N GLU A 157 -84.62 -35.75 -5.72
CA GLU A 157 -86.06 -36.05 -5.83
C GLU A 157 -86.29 -37.46 -6.38
N GLN A 158 -85.54 -37.88 -7.39
CA GLN A 158 -85.60 -39.25 -7.94
C GLN A 158 -85.12 -40.30 -6.93
N ALA A 159 -84.12 -39.99 -6.11
CA ALA A 159 -83.63 -40.89 -5.06
C ALA A 159 -84.63 -40.99 -3.89
N ALA A 160 -85.35 -39.90 -3.57
CA ALA A 160 -86.41 -39.91 -2.57
C ALA A 160 -87.63 -40.71 -3.05
N ALA A 161 -88.05 -40.56 -4.31
CA ALA A 161 -89.16 -41.29 -4.91
C ALA A 161 -88.89 -42.80 -5.08
N LYS A 162 -87.63 -43.23 -5.13
CA LYS A 162 -87.24 -44.66 -5.14
C LYS A 162 -87.13 -45.29 -3.75
N ARG A 163 -87.23 -44.50 -2.68
CA ARG A 163 -87.17 -44.96 -1.28
C ARG A 163 -88.54 -45.01 -0.58
N SER A 164 -89.59 -44.48 -1.21
CA SER A 164 -91.00 -44.65 -0.83
C SER A 164 -91.65 -45.79 -1.58
#